data_AF-A0A355R7A8-F1
#
_entry.id   AF-A0A355R7A8-F1
#
_cell.length_a   1.000
_cell.length_b   1.000
_cell.length_c   1.000
_cell.angle_alpha   90.00
_cell.angle_beta   90.00
_cell.angle_gamma   90.00
#
_symmetry.space_group_name_H-M   'P 1'
#
loop_
_entity.id
_entity.type
_entity.pdbx_description
1 polymer ?
#
loop_
_entity_poly.entity_id
_entity_poly.type
_entity_poly.pdbx_seq_one_letter_code
_entity_poly.pdbx_strand_id
1 'polypeptide(L)'
;MWELSGYLGLFLAAFSAATLIPAQSEAVLAGLLISGNYSVGMLLVVATAGNVLGSAVNWLLGLYIERYRHKRWFPVSDDKL
;
A
#
# COMPACT_ATOMS: atom_id res chain seq x y z
N MET A 1 21.71 4.77 -12.23
CA MET A 1 21.17 3.41 -11.97
C MET A 1 20.48 3.29 -10.61
N TRP A 2 20.91 4.02 -9.58
CA TRP A 2 20.28 4.00 -8.25
C TRP A 2 18.89 4.68 -8.17
N GLU A 3 18.61 5.66 -9.03
CA GLU A 3 17.34 6.40 -8.98
C GLU A 3 16.10 5.52 -9.24
N LEU A 4 16.16 4.63 -10.23
CA LEU A 4 15.04 3.74 -10.53
C LEU A 4 14.76 2.80 -9.35
N SER A 5 15.81 2.30 -8.71
CA SER A 5 15.72 1.44 -7.52
C SER A 5 15.09 2.18 -6.33
N GLY A 6 15.38 3.48 -6.15
CA GLY A 6 14.77 4.32 -5.12
C GLY A 6 13.26 4.51 -5.32
N TYR A 7 12.83 4.85 -6.54
CA TYR A 7 11.40 4.97 -6.85
C TYR A 7 10.66 3.64 -6.73
N LEU A 8 11.26 2.53 -7.21
CA LEU A 8 10.68 1.18 -7.04
C LEU A 8 10.56 0.79 -5.57
N GLY A 9 11.60 1.05 -4.77
CA GLY A 9 11.57 0.79 -3.33
C GLY A 9 10.47 1.59 -2.62
N LEU A 10 10.33 2.87 -2.95
CA LEU A 10 9.26 3.72 -2.41
C LEU A 10 7.86 3.25 -2.84
N PHE A 11 7.70 2.87 -4.11
CA PHE A 11 6.45 2.33 -4.63
C PHE A 11 6.05 1.06 -3.87
N LEU A 12 6.97 0.10 -3.72
CA LEU A 12 6.71 -1.15 -3.02
C LEU A 12 6.42 -0.92 -1.54
N ALA A 13 7.12 0.03 -0.89
CA ALA A 13 6.87 0.39 0.50
C ALA A 13 5.47 1.02 0.68
N ALA A 14 5.09 1.96 -0.18
CA ALA A 14 3.77 2.60 -0.16
C ALA A 14 2.65 1.60 -0.49
N PHE A 15 2.83 0.79 -1.53
CA PHE A 15 1.90 -0.27 -1.88
C PHE A 15 1.70 -1.27 -0.74
N SER A 16 2.79 -1.73 -0.11
CA SER A 16 2.72 -2.66 1.01
C SER A 16 2.05 -2.00 2.23
N ALA A 17 2.39 -0.76 2.54
CA ALA A 17 1.80 -0.01 3.67
C ALA A 17 0.30 0.22 3.53
N ALA A 18 -0.19 0.42 2.30
CA ALA A 18 -1.62 0.55 2.01
C ALA A 18 -2.37 -0.81 1.93
N THR A 19 -1.66 -1.93 2.01
CA THR A 19 -2.26 -3.27 2.11
C THR A 19 -2.28 -3.74 3.56
N LEU A 20 -2.74 -4.97 3.81
CA LEU A 20 -2.77 -5.60 5.14
C LEU A 20 -1.38 -5.82 5.78
N ILE A 21 -0.29 -5.52 5.07
CA ILE A 21 1.06 -5.70 5.56
C ILE A 21 1.46 -4.47 6.39
N PRO A 22 1.91 -4.64 7.65
CA PRO A 22 2.43 -3.52 8.43
C PRO A 22 3.77 -3.06 7.81
N ALA A 23 3.72 -1.96 7.06
CA ALA A 23 4.90 -1.32 6.48
C ALA A 23 4.86 0.20 6.72
N GLN A 24 6.04 0.84 6.75
CA GLN A 24 6.19 2.28 6.97
C GLN A 24 6.77 2.95 5.73
N SER A 25 5.89 3.49 4.89
CA SER A 25 6.28 4.18 3.66
C SER A 25 6.87 5.58 3.92
N GLU A 26 6.49 6.24 5.02
CA GLU A 26 7.04 7.56 5.38
C GLU A 26 8.54 7.51 5.69
N ALA A 27 9.01 6.45 6.34
CA ALA A 27 10.43 6.28 6.65
C ALA A 27 11.28 6.17 5.38
N VAL A 28 10.79 5.43 4.37
CA VAL A 28 11.45 5.29 3.07
C VAL A 28 11.43 6.61 2.30
N LEU A 29 10.28 7.30 2.29
CA LEU A 29 10.15 8.62 1.66
C LEU A 29 11.11 9.65 2.30
N ALA A 30 11.16 9.70 3.63
CA ALA A 30 12.05 10.60 4.37
C ALA A 30 13.52 10.31 4.08
N GLY A 31 13.92 9.03 4.04
CA GLY A 31 15.28 8.63 3.66
C GLY A 31 15.66 9.08 2.25
N LEU A 32 14.75 8.95 1.28
CA LEU A 32 14.98 9.39 -0.10
C LEU A 32 15.02 10.91 -0.22
N LEU A 33 14.18 11.64 0.53
CA LEU A 33 14.21 13.11 0.58
C LEU A 33 15.52 13.63 1.17
N ILE A 34 15.98 13.06 2.29
CA ILE A 34 17.25 13.43 2.94
C ILE A 34 18.44 13.15 2.00
N SER A 35 18.36 12.12 1.15
CA SER A 35 19.42 11.82 0.19
C SER A 35 19.65 12.93 -0.83
N GLY A 36 18.68 13.82 -1.06
CA GLY A 36 18.79 14.97 -1.98
C GLY A 36 18.91 14.61 -3.46
N ASN A 37 18.91 13.32 -3.82
CA ASN A 37 19.16 12.83 -5.18
C ASN A 37 17.87 12.64 -6.01
N TYR A 38 16.70 12.97 -5.46
CA TYR A 38 15.40 12.67 -6.07
C TYR A 38 14.52 13.91 -6.15
N SER A 39 13.74 14.01 -7.22
CA SER A 39 12.71 15.05 -7.32
C SER A 39 11.57 14.75 -6.35
N VAL A 40 11.28 15.71 -5.46
CA VAL A 40 10.19 15.61 -4.49
C VAL A 40 8.86 15.31 -5.18
N GLY A 41 8.58 15.98 -6.30
CA GLY A 41 7.35 15.76 -7.07
C GLY A 41 7.23 14.32 -7.57
N MET A 42 8.32 13.75 -8.09
CA MET A 42 8.34 12.38 -8.59
C MET A 42 8.18 11.36 -7.45
N LEU A 43 8.83 11.60 -6.30
CA LEU A 43 8.68 10.76 -5.11
C LEU A 43 7.22 10.74 -4.63
N LEU A 44 6.58 11.90 -4.57
CA LEU A 44 5.17 12.02 -4.17
C LEU A 44 4.26 11.28 -5.16
N VAL A 45 4.42 11.48 -6.47
CA VAL A 45 3.62 10.78 -7.48
C VAL A 45 3.75 9.26 -7.34
N VAL A 46 4.97 8.75 -7.16
CA VAL A 46 5.23 7.32 -7.02
C VAL A 46 4.64 6.77 -5.71
N ALA A 47 4.84 7.46 -4.59
CA ALA A 47 4.27 7.06 -3.30
C ALA A 47 2.74 7.08 -3.33
N THR A 48 2.13 8.12 -3.88
CA THR A 48 0.67 8.22 -4.02
C THR A 48 0.13 7.13 -4.94
N ALA A 49 0.78 6.85 -6.07
CA ALA A 49 0.37 5.77 -6.95
C ALA A 49 0.40 4.40 -6.25
N GLY A 50 1.48 4.12 -5.50
CA GLY A 50 1.58 2.90 -4.69
C GLY A 50 0.46 2.79 -3.65
N ASN A 51 0.18 3.86 -2.92
CA ASN A 51 -0.88 3.91 -1.91
C ASN A 51 -2.29 3.73 -2.51
N VAL A 52 -2.59 4.37 -3.63
CA VAL A 52 -3.89 4.25 -4.30
C VAL A 52 -4.10 2.83 -4.81
N LEU A 53 -3.08 2.22 -5.42
CA LEU A 53 -3.14 0.83 -5.87
C LEU A 53 -3.27 -0.15 -4.70
N GLY A 54 -2.53 0.06 -3.61
CA GLY A 54 -2.65 -0.77 -2.40
C GLY A 54 -4.05 -0.68 -1.80
N SER A 55 -4.63 0.52 -1.73
CA SER A 55 -6.00 0.74 -1.28
C SER A 55 -7.03 0.06 -2.19
N ALA A 56 -6.83 0.11 -3.51
CA ALA A 56 -7.69 -0.57 -4.46
C ALA A 56 -7.61 -2.10 -4.31
N VAL A 57 -6.42 -2.65 -4.05
CA VAL A 57 -6.26 -4.08 -3.72
C VAL A 57 -6.96 -4.41 -2.41
N ASN A 58 -6.84 -3.57 -1.37
CA ASN A 58 -7.54 -3.79 -0.11
C ASN A 58 -9.07 -3.74 -0.30
N TRP A 59 -9.56 -2.84 -1.14
CA TRP A 59 -10.98 -2.76 -1.49
C TRP A 59 -11.46 -4.02 -2.24
N LEU A 60 -10.69 -4.50 -3.22
CA LEU A 60 -10.97 -5.76 -3.91
C LEU A 60 -10.99 -6.93 -2.93
N LEU A 61 -10.02 -7.02 -2.02
CA LEU A 61 -10.00 -8.04 -0.96
C LEU A 61 -11.28 -7.96 -0.11
N GLY A 62 -11.69 -6.75 0.29
CA GLY A 62 -12.96 -6.53 1.00
C GLY A 62 -14.18 -7.04 0.23
N LEU A 63 -14.27 -6.76 -1.07
CA LEU A 63 -15.35 -7.25 -1.94
C LEU A 63 -15.39 -8.79 -2.02
N TYR A 64 -14.23 -9.44 -2.13
CA TYR A 64 -14.15 -10.90 -2.12
C TYR A 64 -14.54 -11.49 -0.77
N ILE A 65 -14.05 -10.90 0.32
CA ILE A 65 -14.40 -11.28 1.69
C ILE A 65 -15.92 -11.20 1.91
N GLU A 66 -16.56 -10.12 1.45
CA GLU A 66 -18.01 -9.95 1.51
C GLU A 66 -18.78 -10.99 0.69
N ARG A 67 -18.28 -11.36 -0.50
CA ARG A 67 -18.85 -12.47 -1.28
C ARG A 67 -18.78 -13.82 -0.55
N TYR A 68 -17.77 -14.04 0.28
CA TYR A 68 -17.63 -15.27 1.07
C TYR A 68 -18.31 -15.19 2.46
N ARG A 69 -18.90 -14.05 2.82
CA ARG A 69 -19.58 -13.84 4.12
C ARG A 69 -20.64 -14.90 4.41
N HIS A 70 -21.37 -15.38 3.40
CA HIS A 70 -22.41 -16.40 3.57
C HIS A 70 -21.90 -17.85 3.61
N LYS A 71 -20.57 -18.08 3.58
CA LYS A 71 -20.00 -19.43 3.73
C LYS A 71 -19.90 -19.78 5.22
N ARG A 72 -20.32 -20.99 5.59
CA ARG A 72 -20.26 -21.54 6.96
C ARG A 72 -18.87 -21.53 7.65
N TRP A 73 -17.79 -21.31 6.92
CA TRP A 73 -16.43 -21.22 7.46
C TRP A 73 -16.01 -19.77 7.78
N PHE A 74 -16.79 -18.78 7.35
CA PHE A 74 -16.44 -17.37 7.51
C PHE A 74 -16.45 -16.98 9.01
N PRO A 75 -15.36 -16.40 9.54
CA PRO A 75 -15.16 -16.24 10.99
C PRO A 75 -15.98 -15.13 11.66
N VAL A 76 -16.79 -14.37 10.90
CA VAL A 76 -17.65 -13.29 11.41
C VAL A 76 -19.11 -13.70 11.18
N SER A 77 -19.82 -13.97 12.27
CA SER A 77 -21.27 -14.26 12.24
C SER A 77 -22.08 -12.99 12.02
N ASP A 78 -23.16 -13.08 11.24
CA ASP A 78 -24.07 -11.97 10.92
C ASP A 78 -24.66 -11.26 12.17
N ASP A 79 -24.67 -11.93 13.32
CA ASP A 79 -25.23 -11.46 14.61
C ASP A 79 -24.44 -10.33 15.30
N LYS A 80 -23.29 -9.89 14.74
CA LYS A 80 -22.41 -8.87 15.34
C LYS A 80 -22.26 -7.56 14.55
N LEU A 81 -23.09 -7.33 13.54
CA LEU A 81 -23.18 -6.06 12.80
C LEU A 81 -24.43 -5.28 13.22
#